data_AF-A0A963L7Z3-F1
#
_entry.id   AF-A0A963L7Z3-F1
#
_cell.length_a   1.000
_cell.length_b   1.000
_cell.length_c   1.000
_cell.angle_alpha   90.00
_cell.angle_beta   90.00
_cell.angle_gamma   90.00
#
_symmetry.space_group_name_H-M   'P 1'
#
loop_
_entity.id
_entity.type
_entity.pdbx_description
1 polymer ?
#
loop_
_entity_poly.entity_id
_entity_poly.type
_entity_poly.pdbx_seq_one_letter_code
_entity_poly.pdbx_strand_id
1 'polypeptide(L)' 'ALFERLLELRNDVGLLAEEYDPRSGHMLGNFPQALTHMALVNTARLLSLPVADAKTKARQGERPAVA' A
#
# COMPACT_ATOMS: atom_id res chain seq x y z
N ALA A 1 -11.69 8.26 2.99
CA ALA A 1 -10.72 7.30 3.55
C ALA A 1 -10.13 6.54 2.36
N LEU A 2 -8.86 6.78 2.02
CA LEU A 2 -8.24 6.27 0.78
C LEU A 2 -7.68 4.84 0.97
N PHE A 3 -7.09 4.58 2.13
CA PHE A 3 -6.47 3.31 2.45
C PHE A 3 -7.49 2.18 2.41
N GLU A 4 -8.67 2.41 2.97
CA GLU A 4 -9.82 1.52 3.01
C GLU A 4 -10.33 1.24 1.59
N ARG A 5 -10.36 2.26 0.73
CA ARG A 5 -10.74 2.07 -0.68
C ARG A 5 -9.72 1.21 -1.43
N LEU A 6 -8.43 1.33 -1.14
CA LEU A 6 -7.40 0.44 -1.70
C LEU A 6 -7.57 -1.00 -1.22
N LEU A 7 -7.97 -1.20 0.04
CA LEU A 7 -8.25 -2.52 0.60
C LEU A 7 -9.42 -3.22 -0.11
N GLU A 8 -10.38 -2.47 -0.66
CA GLU A 8 -11.50 -3.01 -1.44
C GLU A 8 -11.09 -3.48 -2.86
N LEU A 9 -9.91 -3.09 -3.35
CA LEU A 9 -9.45 -3.46 -4.70
C LEU A 9 -8.76 -4.84 -4.76
N ARG A 10 -8.44 -5.43 -3.61
CA ARG A 10 -7.84 -6.76 -3.53
C ARG A 10 -8.79 -7.81 -4.09
N ASN A 11 -8.23 -8.85 -4.69
CA ASN A 11 -9.03 -10.02 -5.02
C ASN A 11 -9.49 -10.79 -3.77
N ASP A 12 -10.22 -11.87 -3.98
CA ASP A 12 -10.76 -12.77 -2.95
C ASP A 12 -9.71 -13.34 -1.99
N VAL A 13 -8.48 -13.55 -2.46
CA VAL A 13 -7.35 -14.01 -1.64
C VAL A 13 -6.47 -12.87 -1.11
N GLY A 14 -6.87 -11.62 -1.31
CA GLY A 14 -6.20 -10.46 -0.73
C GLY A 14 -5.02 -9.89 -1.53
N LEU A 15 -4.85 -10.29 -2.80
CA LEU A 15 -3.70 -9.91 -3.63
C LEU A 15 -3.96 -8.64 -4.47
N LEU A 16 -2.89 -7.86 -4.67
CA LEU A 16 -2.83 -6.67 -5.53
C LEU A 16 -1.80 -6.83 -6.66
N ALA A 17 -2.07 -6.20 -7.81
CA ALA A 17 -1.09 -5.98 -8.87
C ALA A 17 -0.22 -4.75 -8.62
N GLU A 18 0.69 -4.49 -9.55
CA GLU A 18 1.53 -3.29 -9.56
C GLU A 18 0.72 -2.00 -9.68
N GLU A 19 -0.26 -2.01 -10.58
CA GLU A 19 -1.06 -0.84 -10.92
C GLU A 19 -2.55 -1.17 -10.89
N TYR A 20 -3.37 -0.13 -10.74
CA TYR A 20 -4.81 -0.20 -10.86
C TYR A 20 -5.29 0.93 -11.76
N ASP A 21 -6.00 0.59 -12.84
CA ASP A 21 -6.65 1.57 -13.69
C ASP A 21 -8.05 1.91 -13.14
N PRO A 22 -8.26 3.13 -12.58
CA PRO A 22 -9.54 3.51 -12.03
C PRO A 22 -10.62 3.77 -13.09
N ARG A 23 -10.25 3.88 -14.38
CA ARG A 23 -11.22 4.10 -15.47
C ARG A 23 -11.85 2.78 -15.91
N SER A 24 -11.03 1.76 -16.15
CA SER A 24 -11.53 0.42 -16.53
C SER A 24 -11.87 -0.47 -15.33
N GLY A 25 -11.34 -0.16 -14.15
CA GLY A 25 -11.51 -0.96 -12.94
C GLY A 25 -10.62 -2.21 -12.90
N HIS A 26 -9.55 -2.25 -13.70
CA HIS A 26 -8.69 -3.41 -13.84
C HIS A 26 -7.35 -3.25 -13.12
N MET A 27 -6.85 -4.39 -12.61
CA MET A 27 -5.46 -4.52 -12.19
C MET A 27 -4.54 -4.63 -13.41
N LEU A 28 -3.42 -3.91 -13.38
CA LEU A 28 -2.45 -3.87 -14.47
C LEU A 28 -1.04 -4.22 -13.98
N GLY A 29 -0.21 -4.68 -14.91
CA GLY A 29 1.20 -5.02 -14.64
C GLY A 29 1.38 -6.37 -13.97
N ASN A 30 2.47 -6.49 -13.20
CA ASN A 30 2.82 -7.73 -12.53
C ASN A 30 1.77 -8.12 -11.48
N PHE A 31 1.43 -9.41 -11.39
CA PHE A 31 0.50 -9.93 -10.41
C PHE A 31 0.92 -11.32 -9.91
N PRO A 32 0.96 -11.54 -8.57
CA PRO A 32 0.88 -10.54 -7.50
C PRO A 32 2.18 -9.74 -7.37
N GLN A 33 2.09 -8.47 -7.01
CA GLN A 33 3.27 -7.59 -6.95
C GLN A 33 3.73 -7.35 -5.50
N ALA A 34 4.93 -7.81 -5.15
CA ALA A 34 5.41 -7.79 -3.76
C ALA A 34 5.61 -6.38 -3.18
N LEU A 35 6.08 -5.41 -3.96
CA LEU A 35 6.33 -4.05 -3.47
C LEU A 35 5.04 -3.33 -3.07
N THR A 36 3.93 -3.55 -3.77
CA THR A 36 2.59 -3.02 -3.52
C THR A 36 2.10 -3.55 -2.18
N HIS A 37 2.29 -4.84 -1.91
CA HIS A 37 1.94 -5.41 -0.62
C HIS A 37 2.83 -4.87 0.51
N MET A 38 4.14 -4.72 0.28
CA MET A 38 5.03 -4.09 1.26
C MET A 38 4.62 -2.65 1.57
N ALA A 39 4.28 -1.86 0.54
CA ALA A 39 3.79 -0.50 0.70
C ALA A 39 2.47 -0.46 1.49
N LEU A 40 1.56 -1.40 1.23
CA LEU A 40 0.28 -1.53 1.94
C LEU A 40 0.50 -1.81 3.44
N VAL A 41 1.38 -2.76 3.77
CA VAL A 41 1.74 -3.09 5.17
C VAL A 41 2.40 -1.91 5.87
N ASN A 42 3.35 -1.24 5.21
CA ASN A 42 4.04 -0.08 5.78
C ASN A 42 3.06 1.08 6.04
N THR A 43 2.12 1.29 5.12
CA THR A 43 1.07 2.31 5.29
C THR A 43 0.15 1.96 6.44
N ALA A 44 -0.29 0.70 6.55
CA ALA A 44 -1.10 0.22 7.69
C ALA A 44 -0.41 0.47 9.04
N ARG A 45 0.90 0.16 9.11
CA ARG A 45 1.72 0.41 10.30
C ARG A 45 1.78 1.90 10.62
N LEU A 46 2.04 2.75 9.63
CA LEU A 46 2.12 4.21 9.82
C LEU A 46 0.80 4.79 10.33
N LEU A 47 -0.33 4.34 9.77
CA LEU A 47 -1.67 4.76 10.18
C LEU A 47 -2.06 4.27 11.59
N SER A 48 -1.41 3.21 12.08
CA SER A 48 -1.64 2.66 13.42
C SER A 48 -0.86 3.41 14.52
N LEU A 49 0.09 4.29 14.16
CA LEU A 49 0.85 5.08 15.12
C LEU A 49 0.05 6.31 15.60
N PRO A 50 0.34 6.83 16.80
CA PRO A 50 -0.11 8.16 17.19
C PRO A 50 0.32 9.22 16.16
N VAL A 51 -0.54 10.21 15.91
CA VAL A 51 -0.32 11.23 14.87
C VAL A 51 1.01 11.98 15.04
N ALA A 52 1.46 12.18 16.29
CA ALA A 52 2.75 12.80 16.59
C ALA A 52 3.93 11.98 16.05
N ASP A 53 3.87 10.66 16.21
CA ASP A 53 4.93 9.73 15.79
C ASP A 53 4.88 9.48 14.28
N ALA A 54 3.67 9.41 13.70
CA ALA A 54 3.47 9.25 12.27
C ALA A 54 4.08 10.42 11.46
N LYS A 55 3.92 11.67 11.92
CA LYS A 55 4.52 12.85 11.26
C LYS A 55 6.04 12.80 11.23
N THR A 56 6.65 12.26 12.27
CA THR A 56 8.11 12.12 12.37
C THR A 56 8.62 11.02 11.44
N LYS A 57 7.95 9.87 11.43
CA LYS A 57 8.29 8.72 10.57
C LYS A 57 8.09 9.00 9.07
N ALA A 58 7.01 9.71 8.70
CA ALA A 58 6.76 10.10 7.31
C ALA A 58 7.86 11.01 6.75
N ARG A 59 8.44 11.89 7.57
CA ARG A 59 9.54 12.78 7.17
C ARG A 59 10.87 12.07 6.99
N GLN A 60 11.07 10.95 7.68
CA GLN A 60 12.33 10.20 7.63
C GLN A 60 12.47 9.31 6.40
N GLY A 61 11.41 9.13 5.60
CA GLY A 61 11.47 8.39 4.35
C GLY A 61 12.14 7.04 4.53
N GLU A 62 11.58 6.18 5.40
CA GLU A 62 12.00 4.78 5.54
C GLU A 62 11.83 4.08 4.17
N ARG A 63 12.80 4.25 3.28
CA ARG A 63 12.95 3.44 2.08
C ARG A 63 13.29 2.04 2.57
N PRO A 64 12.53 1.00 2.22
CA PRO A 64 12.95 -0.35 2.51
C PRO A 64 14.32 -0.54 1.86
N ALA A 65 15.32 -0.87 2.67
CA ALA A 65 16.61 -1.28 2.16
C ALA A 65 16.35 -2.54 1.33
N VAL A 66 16.51 -2.42 0.01
CA VAL A 66 16.66 -3.57 -0.88
C VAL A 66 17.91 -4.29 -0.41
N ALA A 67 17.71 -5.45 0.23
CA ALA A 67 18.72 -6.46 0.48
C ALA A 67 18.53 -7.58 -0.54
#